data_AF-A0AAN6L310-F1
#
_entry.id   AF-A0AAN6L310-F1
#
_cell.length_a   1.000
_cell.length_b   1.000
_cell.length_c   1.000
_cell.angle_alpha   90.00
_cell.angle_beta   90.00
_cell.angle_gamma   90.00
#
_symmetry.space_group_name_H-M   'P 1'
#
loop_
_entity.id
_entity.type
_entity.pdbx_description
1 polymer ?
#
loop_
_entity_poly.entity_id
_entity_poly.type
_entity_poly.pdbx_seq_one_letter_code
_entity_poly.pdbx_strand_id
1 'polypeptide(L)'
;MSSDKSMFESSWQPPVQQQAPPGQQKGKLDPQPAIEHVPDGKGGSKLYQPAGKLKGKKAIITGGDSGIGQSTATLFAMEGADVLITHLPEEEVDAAETKKLVEKHGGKCYTLAVDLRDMKNCQKVIDEAMSKMGAINILFNNHAYQMMIEDIHDLSEEQWIKTFDTNIHPFFYLSKYALAHMSAGDTIINDASINAYIGRPDLLDYTCTKGAIVSLTRGLANQFAAKGIRCNQVAPGPVWTPLVASTMTPEAIKQFTTPMGRPAQPSEIATCVVFLASTDSSMLTGQTIHCNGGGFVTS
;
A
#
# COMPACT_ATOMS: atom_id res chain seq x y z
N MET A 1 -25.18 21.49 16.25
CA MET A 1 -25.24 20.10 15.75
C MET A 1 -24.11 19.98 14.75
N SER A 2 -22.96 19.42 15.16
CA SER A 2 -21.86 19.13 14.25
C SER A 2 -22.35 18.03 13.31
N SER A 3 -22.68 18.38 12.07
CA SER A 3 -22.78 17.38 11.02
C SER A 3 -21.36 16.89 10.79
N ASP A 4 -20.96 15.81 11.46
CA ASP A 4 -19.68 15.15 11.19
C ASP A 4 -19.70 14.74 9.72
N LYS A 5 -19.09 15.58 8.88
CA LYS A 5 -19.02 15.36 7.44
C LYS A 5 -18.31 14.04 7.22
N SER A 6 -18.92 13.18 6.43
CA SER A 6 -18.30 11.90 6.07
C SER A 6 -17.00 12.18 5.33
N MET A 7 -15.94 11.41 5.64
CA MET A 7 -14.64 11.51 4.96
C MET A 7 -14.71 11.19 3.46
N PHE A 8 -15.87 10.71 2.98
CA PHE A 8 -16.15 10.45 1.58
C PHE A 8 -16.85 11.60 0.86
N GLU A 9 -17.27 12.66 1.57
CA GLU A 9 -17.80 13.87 0.95
C GLU A 9 -16.71 14.64 0.20
N SER A 10 -17.04 15.18 -0.98
CA SER A 10 -16.10 15.95 -1.80
C SER A 10 -15.58 17.24 -1.15
N SER A 11 -16.16 17.67 -0.03
CA SER A 11 -15.67 18.83 0.74
C SER A 11 -14.77 18.44 1.93
N TRP A 12 -14.57 17.14 2.17
CA TRP A 12 -13.75 16.69 3.28
C TRP A 12 -12.28 16.95 3.02
N GLN A 13 -11.60 17.47 4.04
CA GLN A 13 -10.17 17.73 4.04
C GLN A 13 -9.56 17.12 5.30
N PRO A 14 -8.38 16.49 5.20
CA PRO A 14 -7.69 15.99 6.37
C PRO A 14 -7.28 17.15 7.28
N PRO A 15 -7.47 17.04 8.60
CA PRO A 15 -6.95 18.04 9.52
C PRO A 15 -5.42 18.01 9.51
N VAL A 16 -4.81 19.19 9.62
CA VAL A 16 -3.36 19.33 9.70
C VAL A 16 -2.86 18.73 11.01
N GLN A 17 -2.06 17.67 10.88
CA GLN A 17 -1.45 16.95 12.00
C GLN A 17 -0.02 16.61 11.63
N GLN A 18 0.87 16.60 12.63
CA GLN A 18 2.27 16.27 12.46
C GLN A 18 2.71 15.18 13.42
N GLN A 19 3.55 14.28 12.92
CA GLN A 19 4.16 13.20 13.68
C GLN A 19 5.63 13.05 13.30
N ALA A 20 6.42 12.39 14.14
CA ALA A 20 7.75 11.94 13.72
C ALA A 20 7.61 10.66 12.86
N PRO A 21 8.44 10.46 11.82
CA PRO A 21 8.50 9.19 11.10
C PRO A 21 8.85 8.00 12.02
N PRO A 22 8.34 6.79 11.74
CA PRO A 22 7.47 6.45 10.59
C PRO A 22 6.03 6.97 10.72
N GLY A 23 5.64 7.42 11.92
CA GLY A 23 4.29 7.82 12.26
C GLY A 23 3.51 6.64 12.84
N GLN A 24 2.37 6.92 13.45
CA GLN A 24 1.47 5.91 13.97
C GLN A 24 0.02 6.27 13.58
N GLN A 25 -0.77 5.27 13.25
CA GLN A 25 -2.18 5.43 12.92
C GLN A 25 -3.03 5.44 14.20
N LYS A 26 -2.98 4.35 14.96
CA LYS A 26 -3.86 4.13 16.11
C LYS A 26 -3.57 5.14 17.20
N GLY A 27 -4.57 5.97 17.51
CA GLY A 27 -4.50 6.97 18.58
C GLY A 27 -3.60 8.17 18.29
N LYS A 28 -3.05 8.30 17.08
CA LYS A 28 -2.20 9.42 16.66
C LYS A 28 -2.70 10.15 15.40
N LEU A 29 -3.55 9.50 14.61
CA LEU A 29 -4.35 10.17 13.58
C LEU A 29 -5.79 10.38 14.03
N ASP A 30 -6.29 11.60 13.86
CA ASP A 30 -7.70 11.92 14.04
C ASP A 30 -8.22 12.79 12.87
N PRO A 31 -9.21 12.36 12.07
CA PRO A 31 -9.92 11.10 12.17
C PRO A 31 -9.05 9.90 11.78
N GLN A 32 -9.40 8.73 12.30
CA GLN A 32 -8.83 7.46 11.88
C GLN A 32 -9.18 7.19 10.40
N PRO A 33 -8.25 6.66 9.59
CA PRO A 33 -8.53 6.31 8.20
C PRO A 33 -9.66 5.26 8.07
N ALA A 34 -10.44 5.30 7.00
CA ALA A 34 -11.41 4.24 6.73
C ALA A 34 -10.71 2.97 6.21
N ILE A 35 -10.81 1.90 7.01
CA ILE A 35 -10.14 0.61 6.75
C ILE A 35 -11.06 -0.41 6.09
N GLU A 36 -12.26 -0.64 6.65
CA GLU A 36 -13.22 -1.64 6.16
C GLU A 36 -14.47 -1.01 5.50
N HIS A 37 -14.63 0.32 5.60
CA HIS A 37 -15.75 1.06 5.00
C HIS A 37 -15.34 1.72 3.68
N VAL A 38 -16.20 1.66 2.67
CA VAL A 38 -16.05 2.27 1.35
C VAL A 38 -17.19 3.28 1.09
N PRO A 39 -17.07 4.18 0.10
CA PRO A 39 -18.16 5.11 -0.24
C PRO A 39 -19.46 4.37 -0.60
N ASP A 40 -20.60 4.92 -0.17
CA ASP A 40 -21.93 4.40 -0.54
C ASP A 40 -22.48 4.98 -1.87
N GLY A 41 -21.75 5.92 -2.48
CA GLY A 41 -22.13 6.65 -3.70
C GLY A 41 -23.01 7.88 -3.46
N LYS A 42 -23.37 8.18 -2.21
CA LYS A 42 -24.21 9.31 -1.79
C LYS A 42 -23.50 10.24 -0.79
N GLY A 43 -22.17 10.10 -0.69
CA GLY A 43 -21.32 10.84 0.25
C GLY A 43 -21.20 10.17 1.63
N GLY A 44 -21.94 9.10 1.89
CA GLY A 44 -21.82 8.31 3.13
C GLY A 44 -20.78 7.20 3.02
N SER A 45 -20.81 6.29 4.01
CA SER A 45 -19.97 5.10 4.03
C SER A 45 -20.82 3.84 4.21
N LYS A 46 -20.34 2.74 3.66
CA LYS A 46 -20.88 1.40 3.88
C LYS A 46 -19.75 0.41 4.10
N LEU A 47 -20.02 -0.66 4.84
CA LEU A 47 -19.06 -1.75 4.98
C LEU A 47 -18.75 -2.36 3.61
N TYR A 48 -17.48 -2.67 3.36
CA TYR A 48 -17.06 -3.42 2.18
C TYR A 48 -17.78 -4.77 2.13
N GLN A 49 -18.23 -5.18 0.93
CA GLN A 49 -19.01 -6.40 0.75
C GLN A 49 -18.15 -7.46 0.04
N PRO A 50 -17.63 -8.47 0.77
CA PRO A 50 -16.77 -9.48 0.17
C PRO A 50 -17.58 -10.47 -0.69
N ALA A 51 -16.92 -11.04 -1.69
CA ALA A 51 -17.50 -12.06 -2.57
C ALA A 51 -16.75 -13.41 -2.55
N GLY A 52 -15.82 -13.59 -1.61
CA GLY A 52 -14.97 -14.78 -1.50
C GLY A 52 -13.91 -14.87 -2.59
N LYS A 53 -13.46 -13.73 -3.12
CA LYS A 53 -12.57 -13.63 -4.29
C LYS A 53 -11.18 -14.21 -4.05
N LEU A 54 -10.74 -14.28 -2.80
CA LEU A 54 -9.40 -14.69 -2.41
C LEU A 54 -9.42 -15.92 -1.49
N LYS A 55 -10.50 -16.70 -1.52
CA LYS A 55 -10.68 -17.87 -0.65
C LYS A 55 -9.49 -18.83 -0.72
N GLY A 56 -8.84 -19.03 0.41
CA GLY A 56 -7.71 -19.95 0.58
C GLY A 56 -6.35 -19.40 0.11
N LYS A 57 -6.29 -18.19 -0.43
CA LYS A 57 -5.04 -17.56 -0.88
C LYS A 57 -4.16 -17.16 0.31
N LYS A 58 -2.85 -17.22 0.11
CA LYS A 58 -1.82 -16.79 1.08
C LYS A 58 -1.14 -15.53 0.58
N ALA A 59 -1.24 -14.45 1.34
CA ALA A 59 -0.76 -13.13 0.93
C ALA A 59 0.34 -12.61 1.85
N ILE A 60 1.40 -12.06 1.28
CA ILE A 60 2.38 -11.23 1.97
C ILE A 60 2.05 -9.77 1.65
N ILE A 61 1.93 -8.93 2.68
CA ILE A 61 1.69 -7.49 2.54
C ILE A 61 2.76 -6.75 3.35
N THR A 62 3.60 -5.98 2.66
CA THR A 62 4.64 -5.20 3.34
C THR A 62 4.13 -3.81 3.75
N GLY A 63 4.49 -3.34 4.95
CA GLY A 63 3.86 -2.14 5.52
C GLY A 63 2.37 -2.35 5.74
N GLY A 64 1.99 -3.52 6.27
CA GLY A 64 0.60 -3.93 6.46
C GLY A 64 0.00 -3.50 7.80
N ASP A 65 0.77 -2.83 8.64
CA ASP A 65 0.39 -2.31 9.95
C ASP A 65 -0.60 -1.13 9.86
N SER A 66 -0.52 -0.29 8.82
CA SER A 66 -1.30 0.94 8.73
C SER A 66 -1.69 1.30 7.29
N GLY A 67 -2.50 2.34 7.13
CA GLY A 67 -2.86 2.92 5.84
C GLY A 67 -3.39 1.90 4.82
N ILE A 68 -2.89 2.00 3.59
CA ILE A 68 -3.28 1.14 2.46
C ILE A 68 -3.02 -0.34 2.76
N GLY A 69 -1.89 -0.64 3.43
CA GLY A 69 -1.52 -2.01 3.78
C GLY A 69 -2.48 -2.65 4.79
N GLN A 70 -2.85 -1.93 5.86
CA GLN A 70 -3.83 -2.41 6.85
C GLN A 70 -5.21 -2.64 6.21
N SER A 71 -5.67 -1.70 5.38
CA SER A 71 -6.94 -1.88 4.68
C SER A 71 -6.89 -3.06 3.71
N THR A 72 -5.79 -3.22 2.97
CA THR A 72 -5.60 -4.37 2.09
C THR A 72 -5.59 -5.69 2.86
N ALA A 73 -4.87 -5.77 3.98
CA ALA A 73 -4.85 -6.96 4.83
C ALA A 73 -6.25 -7.31 5.35
N THR A 74 -7.00 -6.30 5.79
CA THR A 74 -8.38 -6.46 6.26
C THR A 74 -9.31 -6.94 5.14
N LEU A 75 -9.27 -6.31 3.96
CA LEU A 75 -10.14 -6.70 2.85
C LEU A 75 -9.75 -8.06 2.26
N PHE A 76 -8.47 -8.40 2.26
CA PHE A 76 -8.00 -9.74 1.86
C PHE A 76 -8.55 -10.82 2.78
N ALA A 77 -8.56 -10.57 4.09
CA ALA A 77 -9.17 -11.47 5.07
C ALA A 77 -10.70 -11.59 4.87
N MET A 78 -11.39 -10.47 4.64
CA MET A 78 -12.82 -10.47 4.29
C MET A 78 -13.10 -11.30 3.03
N GLU A 79 -12.20 -11.28 2.05
CA GLU A 79 -12.27 -12.08 0.82
C GLU A 79 -11.77 -13.54 0.97
N GLY A 80 -11.32 -13.93 2.17
CA GLY A 80 -10.99 -15.31 2.53
C GLY A 80 -9.52 -15.69 2.40
N ALA A 81 -8.60 -14.73 2.35
CA ALA A 81 -7.16 -14.98 2.36
C ALA A 81 -6.57 -15.01 3.78
N ASP A 82 -5.51 -15.80 3.97
CA ASP A 82 -4.61 -15.65 5.11
C ASP A 82 -3.50 -14.64 4.74
N VAL A 83 -3.08 -13.83 5.71
CA VAL A 83 -2.10 -12.76 5.47
C VAL A 83 -0.90 -12.85 6.40
N LEU A 84 0.27 -12.52 5.89
CA LEU A 84 1.45 -12.13 6.66
C LEU A 84 1.73 -10.66 6.37
N ILE A 85 1.75 -9.84 7.42
CA ILE A 85 2.12 -8.43 7.33
C ILE A 85 3.52 -8.18 7.87
N THR A 86 4.28 -7.34 7.19
CA THR A 86 5.55 -6.80 7.71
C THR A 86 5.38 -5.33 8.08
N HIS A 87 6.21 -4.88 9.03
CA HIS A 87 6.20 -3.52 9.58
C HIS A 87 7.53 -3.27 10.31
N LEU A 88 7.81 -2.02 10.66
CA LEU A 88 8.94 -1.72 11.53
C LEU A 88 8.61 -2.05 13.00
N PRO A 89 9.61 -2.37 13.84
CA PRO A 89 9.39 -2.63 15.27
C PRO A 89 8.66 -1.51 16.02
N GLU A 90 8.86 -0.27 15.62
CA GLU A 90 8.21 0.92 16.20
C GLU A 90 6.69 0.96 15.94
N GLU A 91 6.21 0.21 14.94
CA GLU A 91 4.83 0.21 14.46
C GLU A 91 4.01 -0.97 15.02
N GLU A 92 4.55 -1.74 15.98
CA GLU A 92 3.92 -2.96 16.53
C GLU A 92 2.48 -2.73 17.04
N VAL A 93 2.19 -1.52 17.55
CA VAL A 93 0.84 -1.13 18.01
C VAL A 93 -0.18 -1.12 16.87
N ASP A 94 0.23 -0.67 15.69
CA ASP A 94 -0.62 -0.63 14.50
C ASP A 94 -0.74 -2.03 13.86
N ALA A 95 0.35 -2.80 13.81
CA ALA A 95 0.30 -4.18 13.36
C ALA A 95 -0.61 -5.07 14.22
N ALA A 96 -0.61 -4.86 15.54
CA ALA A 96 -1.54 -5.54 16.44
C ALA A 96 -3.01 -5.16 16.15
N GLU A 97 -3.28 -3.92 15.73
CA GLU A 97 -4.63 -3.52 15.32
C GLU A 97 -5.03 -4.15 13.99
N THR A 98 -4.14 -4.18 12.99
CA THR A 98 -4.40 -4.91 11.74
C THR A 98 -4.71 -6.37 12.02
N LYS A 99 -3.89 -7.04 12.84
CA LYS A 99 -4.11 -8.43 13.21
C LYS A 99 -5.49 -8.66 13.81
N LYS A 100 -5.89 -7.81 14.76
CA LYS A 100 -7.22 -7.87 15.38
C LYS A 100 -8.35 -7.68 14.35
N LEU A 101 -8.20 -6.75 13.40
CA LEU A 101 -9.19 -6.52 12.35
C LEU A 101 -9.30 -7.70 11.38
N VAL A 102 -8.17 -8.29 10.98
CA VAL A 102 -8.15 -9.50 10.15
C VAL A 102 -8.83 -10.67 10.86
N GLU A 103 -8.48 -10.92 12.12
CA GLU A 103 -9.04 -12.01 12.92
C GLU A 103 -10.53 -11.80 13.21
N LYS A 104 -10.99 -10.56 13.38
CA LYS A 104 -12.42 -10.20 13.48
C LYS A 104 -13.23 -10.67 12.27
N HIS A 105 -12.64 -10.66 11.07
CA HIS A 105 -13.26 -11.14 9.82
C HIS A 105 -12.99 -12.61 9.52
N GLY A 106 -12.40 -13.35 10.46
CA GLY A 106 -12.17 -14.79 10.34
C GLY A 106 -10.94 -15.19 9.52
N GLY A 107 -10.12 -14.22 9.07
CA GLY A 107 -8.85 -14.50 8.42
C GLY A 107 -7.73 -14.78 9.45
N LYS A 108 -6.66 -15.45 9.03
CA LYS A 108 -5.45 -15.57 9.85
C LYS A 108 -4.48 -14.44 9.52
N CYS A 109 -3.93 -13.80 10.54
CA CYS A 109 -2.90 -12.77 10.38
C CYS A 109 -1.63 -13.14 11.16
N TYR A 110 -0.52 -13.21 10.42
CA TYR A 110 0.82 -13.28 10.97
C TYR A 110 1.47 -11.91 10.88
N THR A 111 2.19 -11.49 11.93
CA THR A 111 2.91 -10.22 11.96
C THR A 111 4.41 -10.51 12.05
N LEU A 112 5.21 -9.70 11.36
CA LEU A 112 6.66 -9.79 11.40
C LEU A 112 7.27 -8.39 11.43
N ALA A 113 7.82 -7.99 12.58
CA ALA A 113 8.56 -6.75 12.74
C ALA A 113 9.97 -6.90 12.16
N VAL A 114 10.25 -6.22 11.04
CA VAL A 114 11.52 -6.31 10.30
C VAL A 114 11.81 -5.04 9.52
N ASP A 115 13.09 -4.68 9.43
CA ASP A 115 13.56 -3.66 8.50
C ASP A 115 13.91 -4.29 7.15
N LEU A 116 13.10 -3.99 6.13
CA LEU A 116 13.24 -4.58 4.81
C LEU A 116 14.47 -4.08 4.03
N ARG A 117 15.15 -3.01 4.50
CA ARG A 117 16.39 -2.52 3.88
C ARG A 117 17.50 -3.57 3.89
N ASP A 118 17.49 -4.47 4.86
CA ASP A 118 18.39 -5.63 4.88
C ASP A 118 17.84 -6.77 4.01
N MET A 119 18.61 -7.16 2.99
CA MET A 119 18.31 -8.31 2.12
C MET A 119 18.00 -9.59 2.91
N LYS A 120 18.69 -9.84 4.04
CA LYS A 120 18.45 -11.03 4.88
C LYS A 120 17.06 -11.00 5.51
N ASN A 121 16.57 -9.82 5.86
CA ASN A 121 15.21 -9.66 6.37
C ASN A 121 14.19 -9.92 5.26
N CYS A 122 14.44 -9.51 4.02
CA CYS A 122 13.59 -9.86 2.89
C CYS A 122 13.48 -11.39 2.69
N GLN A 123 14.59 -12.13 2.79
CA GLN A 123 14.57 -13.60 2.74
C GLN A 123 13.77 -14.18 3.92
N LYS A 124 14.00 -13.67 5.14
CA LYS A 124 13.27 -14.09 6.34
C LYS A 124 11.75 -13.94 6.20
N VAL A 125 11.26 -12.89 5.54
CA VAL A 125 9.83 -12.70 5.27
C VAL A 125 9.27 -13.85 4.45
N ILE A 126 9.98 -14.28 3.40
CA ILE A 126 9.56 -15.40 2.55
C ILE A 126 9.60 -16.71 3.34
N ASP A 127 10.65 -16.93 4.13
CA ASP A 127 10.79 -18.14 4.96
C ASP A 127 9.68 -18.24 6.01
N GLU A 128 9.34 -17.14 6.68
CA GLU A 128 8.23 -17.07 7.62
C GLU A 128 6.88 -17.29 6.93
N ALA A 129 6.66 -16.71 5.75
CA ALA A 129 5.44 -16.94 4.98
C ALA A 129 5.29 -18.42 4.60
N MET A 130 6.35 -19.06 4.11
CA MET A 130 6.32 -20.49 3.79
C MET A 130 6.12 -21.36 5.04
N SER A 131 6.77 -21.01 6.16
CA SER A 131 6.63 -21.73 7.44
C SER A 131 5.21 -21.64 8.03
N LYS A 132 4.61 -20.45 8.00
CA LYS A 132 3.30 -20.19 8.63
C LYS A 132 2.12 -20.53 7.72
N MET A 133 2.22 -20.21 6.44
CA MET A 133 1.12 -20.29 5.48
C MET A 133 1.23 -21.46 4.49
N GLY A 134 2.43 -22.03 4.31
CA GLY A 134 2.70 -23.17 3.42
C GLY A 134 2.77 -22.84 1.93
N ALA A 135 2.39 -21.62 1.54
CA ALA A 135 2.39 -21.15 0.16
C ALA A 135 2.45 -19.61 0.11
N ILE A 136 2.79 -19.07 -1.06
CA ILE A 136 2.72 -17.64 -1.37
C ILE A 136 1.95 -17.50 -2.68
N ASN A 137 0.72 -16.98 -2.61
CA ASN A 137 -0.09 -16.74 -3.80
C ASN A 137 -0.10 -15.27 -4.22
N ILE A 138 0.03 -14.36 -3.25
CA ILE A 138 -0.04 -12.93 -3.47
C ILE A 138 1.14 -12.28 -2.75
N LEU A 139 1.93 -11.47 -3.46
CA LEU A 139 2.89 -10.55 -2.86
C LEU A 139 2.44 -9.12 -3.16
N PHE A 140 2.13 -8.35 -2.12
CA PHE A 140 1.88 -6.92 -2.23
C PHE A 140 3.04 -6.12 -1.61
N ASN A 141 3.89 -5.57 -2.48
CA ASN A 141 4.95 -4.66 -2.08
C ASN A 141 4.36 -3.25 -1.91
N ASN A 142 4.11 -2.85 -0.66
CA ASN A 142 3.38 -1.63 -0.30
C ASN A 142 4.19 -0.68 0.60
N HIS A 143 5.16 -1.19 1.36
CA HIS A 143 6.04 -0.37 2.20
C HIS A 143 6.71 0.77 1.40
N ALA A 144 6.89 1.91 2.06
CA ALA A 144 7.60 3.05 1.48
C ALA A 144 8.14 3.97 2.58
N TYR A 145 9.19 4.71 2.24
CA TYR A 145 9.66 5.90 2.92
C TYR A 145 9.56 7.09 1.96
N GLN A 146 9.21 8.25 2.50
CA GLN A 146 9.28 9.52 1.79
C GLN A 146 9.67 10.63 2.79
N MET A 147 10.27 11.71 2.30
CA MET A 147 10.49 12.92 3.10
C MET A 147 10.52 14.11 2.15
N MET A 148 9.68 15.11 2.42
CA MET A 148 9.54 16.28 1.54
C MET A 148 10.78 17.18 1.64
N ILE A 149 11.36 17.51 0.49
CA ILE A 149 12.49 18.43 0.34
C ILE A 149 12.21 19.28 -0.91
N GLU A 150 12.18 20.60 -0.77
CA GLU A 150 11.75 21.50 -1.86
C GLU A 150 12.78 21.64 -2.99
N ASP A 151 14.08 21.59 -2.64
CA ASP A 151 15.18 21.79 -3.57
C ASP A 151 16.18 20.62 -3.50
N ILE A 152 16.62 20.15 -4.67
CA ILE A 152 17.61 19.07 -4.78
C ILE A 152 18.94 19.40 -4.08
N HIS A 153 19.31 20.66 -3.94
CA HIS A 153 20.54 21.06 -3.23
C HIS A 153 20.47 20.75 -1.73
N ASP A 154 19.26 20.66 -1.16
CA ASP A 154 19.03 20.31 0.25
C ASP A 154 18.76 18.81 0.44
N LEU A 155 18.62 18.05 -0.66
CA LEU A 155 18.41 16.62 -0.62
C LEU A 155 19.73 15.91 -0.32
N SER A 156 19.88 15.46 0.93
CA SER A 156 21.11 14.78 1.34
C SER A 156 21.28 13.42 0.66
N GLU A 157 22.52 13.01 0.45
CA GLU A 157 22.86 11.69 -0.07
C GLU A 157 22.33 10.57 0.83
N GLU A 158 22.31 10.78 2.16
CA GLU A 158 21.75 9.81 3.11
C GLU A 158 20.24 9.62 2.93
N GLN A 159 19.49 10.71 2.70
CA GLN A 159 18.06 10.61 2.40
C GLN A 159 17.86 9.87 1.07
N TRP A 160 18.59 10.26 0.02
CA TRP A 160 18.53 9.60 -1.28
C TRP A 160 18.74 8.08 -1.15
N ILE A 161 19.84 7.67 -0.51
CA ILE A 161 20.18 6.26 -0.30
C ILE A 161 19.09 5.56 0.51
N LYS A 162 18.65 6.16 1.62
CA LYS A 162 17.60 5.58 2.47
C LYS A 162 16.30 5.37 1.68
N THR A 163 15.89 6.33 0.86
CA THR A 163 14.67 6.23 0.06
C THR A 163 14.77 5.08 -0.95
N PHE A 164 15.91 4.88 -1.61
CA PHE A 164 16.12 3.73 -2.50
C PHE A 164 16.23 2.39 -1.74
N ASP A 165 16.98 2.36 -0.64
CA ASP A 165 17.12 1.18 0.21
C ASP A 165 15.78 0.70 0.77
N THR A 166 14.85 1.61 1.03
CA THR A 166 13.49 1.25 1.45
C THR A 166 12.58 0.95 0.26
N ASN A 167 12.57 1.75 -0.80
CA ASN A 167 11.49 1.71 -1.78
C ASN A 167 11.76 0.83 -3.01
N ILE A 168 13.02 0.46 -3.31
CA ILE A 168 13.32 -0.33 -4.51
C ILE A 168 14.08 -1.62 -4.24
N HIS A 169 15.10 -1.59 -3.39
CA HIS A 169 15.88 -2.80 -3.09
C HIS A 169 15.00 -3.93 -2.54
N PRO A 170 14.07 -3.69 -1.58
CA PRO A 170 13.27 -4.77 -1.05
C PRO A 170 12.21 -5.27 -2.03
N PHE A 171 11.67 -4.41 -2.91
CA PHE A 171 10.77 -4.83 -3.99
C PHE A 171 11.44 -5.85 -4.90
N PHE A 172 12.72 -5.64 -5.23
CA PHE A 172 13.52 -6.61 -5.97
C PHE A 172 13.74 -7.91 -5.18
N TYR A 173 14.23 -7.82 -3.94
CA TYR A 173 14.56 -9.01 -3.14
C TYR A 173 13.33 -9.86 -2.84
N LEU A 174 12.25 -9.25 -2.36
CA LEU A 174 10.99 -9.94 -2.05
C LEU A 174 10.39 -10.59 -3.29
N SER A 175 10.36 -9.88 -4.43
CA SER A 175 9.86 -10.47 -5.68
C SER A 175 10.72 -11.64 -6.12
N LYS A 176 12.05 -11.49 -6.12
CA LYS A 176 12.99 -12.56 -6.50
C LYS A 176 12.79 -13.82 -5.66
N TYR A 177 12.67 -13.66 -4.34
CA TYR A 177 12.54 -14.78 -3.41
C TYR A 177 11.14 -15.40 -3.44
N ALA A 178 10.08 -14.59 -3.48
CA ALA A 178 8.70 -15.07 -3.58
C ALA A 178 8.46 -15.86 -4.89
N LEU A 179 9.01 -15.39 -6.02
CA LEU A 179 8.84 -16.04 -7.32
C LEU A 179 9.40 -17.47 -7.39
N ALA A 180 10.30 -17.85 -6.48
CA ALA A 180 10.76 -19.23 -6.36
C ALA A 180 9.69 -20.19 -5.79
N HIS A 181 8.65 -19.63 -5.15
CA HIS A 181 7.57 -20.36 -4.49
C HIS A 181 6.19 -20.09 -5.12
N MET A 182 6.12 -19.23 -6.13
CA MET A 182 4.89 -18.88 -6.85
C MET A 182 4.70 -19.75 -8.10
N SER A 183 3.45 -19.90 -8.51
CA SER A 183 2.99 -20.76 -9.59
C SER A 183 1.93 -20.07 -10.45
N ALA A 184 1.49 -20.72 -11.53
CA ALA A 184 0.44 -20.17 -12.39
C ALA A 184 -0.83 -19.83 -11.59
N GLY A 185 -1.36 -18.62 -11.79
CA GLY A 185 -2.50 -18.09 -11.04
C GLY A 185 -2.13 -17.27 -9.80
N ASP A 186 -0.84 -17.21 -9.44
CA ASP A 186 -0.33 -16.32 -8.40
C ASP A 186 0.00 -14.93 -8.97
N THR A 187 0.13 -13.92 -8.10
CA THR A 187 0.27 -12.53 -8.54
C THR A 187 1.13 -11.67 -7.62
N ILE A 188 1.88 -10.76 -8.23
CA ILE A 188 2.60 -9.68 -7.56
C ILE A 188 1.84 -8.38 -7.82
N ILE A 189 1.71 -7.57 -6.79
CA ILE A 189 1.16 -6.22 -6.86
C ILE A 189 2.19 -5.29 -6.22
N ASN A 190 2.50 -4.19 -6.89
CA ASN A 190 3.39 -3.17 -6.37
C ASN A 190 2.62 -1.87 -6.14
N ASP A 191 2.82 -1.22 -5.00
CA ASP A 191 2.28 0.10 -4.75
C ASP A 191 3.22 1.16 -5.31
N ALA A 192 2.89 1.70 -6.48
CA ALA A 192 3.62 2.79 -7.10
C ALA A 192 3.15 4.12 -6.49
N SER A 193 2.89 5.13 -7.31
CA SER A 193 2.33 6.41 -6.91
C SER A 193 1.97 7.21 -8.17
N ILE A 194 1.00 8.11 -8.08
CA ILE A 194 0.82 9.15 -9.09
C ILE A 194 2.10 9.96 -9.32
N ASN A 195 2.97 10.12 -8.31
CA ASN A 195 4.20 10.89 -8.40
C ASN A 195 5.11 10.45 -9.55
N ALA A 196 5.16 9.14 -9.84
CA ALA A 196 5.92 8.58 -10.96
C ALA A 196 5.48 9.11 -12.33
N TYR A 197 4.24 9.60 -12.43
CA TYR A 197 3.61 10.04 -13.68
C TYR A 197 3.48 11.56 -13.78
N ILE A 198 3.38 12.26 -12.64
CA ILE A 198 3.26 13.74 -12.62
C ILE A 198 4.59 14.44 -12.34
N GLY A 199 5.63 13.72 -11.90
CA GLY A 199 6.93 14.31 -11.61
C GLY A 199 6.89 15.28 -10.43
N ARG A 200 6.38 14.83 -9.27
CA ARG A 200 6.20 15.70 -8.09
C ARG A 200 7.58 16.19 -7.58
N PRO A 201 7.87 17.52 -7.64
CA PRO A 201 9.24 18.03 -7.51
C PRO A 201 9.78 18.03 -6.07
N ASP A 202 8.92 18.27 -5.09
CA ASP A 202 9.23 18.33 -3.65
C ASP A 202 9.42 16.95 -2.99
N LEU A 203 9.39 15.88 -3.79
CA LEU A 203 9.56 14.48 -3.39
C LEU A 203 10.42 13.76 -4.44
N LEU A 204 11.54 14.36 -4.84
CA LEU A 204 12.32 13.92 -6.00
C LEU A 204 12.82 12.46 -5.90
N ASP A 205 13.50 12.11 -4.80
CA ASP A 205 13.99 10.75 -4.53
C ASP A 205 12.85 9.73 -4.51
N TYR A 206 11.76 10.03 -3.80
CA TYR A 206 10.56 9.20 -3.77
C TYR A 206 9.95 9.03 -5.16
N THR A 207 9.79 10.12 -5.92
CA THR A 207 9.29 10.11 -7.30
C THR A 207 10.14 9.21 -8.18
N CYS A 208 11.48 9.28 -8.08
CA CYS A 208 12.39 8.39 -8.79
C CYS A 208 12.17 6.91 -8.41
N THR A 209 12.05 6.60 -7.12
CA THR A 209 11.79 5.21 -6.68
C THR A 209 10.46 4.67 -7.17
N LYS A 210 9.40 5.50 -7.20
CA LYS A 210 8.10 5.11 -7.75
C LYS A 210 8.15 4.89 -9.27
N GLY A 211 8.96 5.66 -10.00
CA GLY A 211 9.26 5.39 -11.42
C GLY A 211 10.04 4.08 -11.63
N ALA A 212 10.97 3.75 -10.72
CA ALA A 212 11.68 2.48 -10.74
C ALA A 212 10.72 1.30 -10.48
N ILE A 213 9.77 1.44 -9.55
CA ILE A 213 8.70 0.44 -9.31
C ILE A 213 7.84 0.22 -10.56
N VAL A 214 7.50 1.28 -11.29
CA VAL A 214 6.76 1.16 -12.57
C VAL A 214 7.53 0.31 -13.58
N SER A 215 8.82 0.58 -13.73
CA SER A 215 9.67 -0.16 -14.66
C SER A 215 9.89 -1.61 -14.21
N LEU A 216 10.11 -1.84 -12.91
CA LEU A 216 10.25 -3.17 -12.32
C LEU A 216 9.00 -4.03 -12.55
N THR A 217 7.81 -3.46 -12.32
CA THR A 217 6.52 -4.14 -12.54
C THR A 217 6.38 -4.59 -13.99
N ARG A 218 6.64 -3.71 -14.95
CA ARG A 218 6.58 -4.03 -16.38
C ARG A 218 7.59 -5.11 -16.77
N GLY A 219 8.82 -5.02 -16.23
CA GLY A 219 9.86 -6.02 -16.45
C GLY A 219 9.48 -7.40 -15.93
N LEU A 220 9.02 -7.49 -14.68
CA LEU A 220 8.59 -8.76 -14.06
C LEU A 220 7.37 -9.34 -14.79
N ALA A 221 6.39 -8.52 -15.16
CA ALA A 221 5.23 -8.95 -15.92
C ALA A 221 5.63 -9.64 -17.23
N ASN A 222 6.54 -9.02 -18.00
CA ASN A 222 7.02 -9.58 -19.25
C ASN A 222 7.81 -10.89 -19.05
N GLN A 223 8.56 -11.01 -17.96
CA GLN A 223 9.31 -12.24 -17.65
C GLN A 223 8.43 -13.42 -17.21
N PHE A 224 7.32 -13.14 -16.52
CA PHE A 224 6.54 -14.16 -15.83
C PHE A 224 5.13 -14.41 -16.41
N ALA A 225 4.67 -13.61 -17.37
CA ALA A 225 3.37 -13.79 -18.03
C ALA A 225 3.21 -15.20 -18.63
N ALA A 226 4.22 -15.71 -19.35
CA ALA A 226 4.19 -17.06 -19.93
C ALA A 226 4.18 -18.19 -18.88
N LYS A 227 4.56 -17.89 -17.63
CA LYS A 227 4.48 -18.82 -16.49
C LYS A 227 3.15 -18.71 -15.74
N GLY A 228 2.22 -17.89 -16.22
CA GLY A 228 0.91 -17.69 -15.62
C GLY A 228 0.93 -16.87 -14.33
N ILE A 229 2.03 -16.16 -14.02
CA ILE A 229 2.11 -15.25 -12.87
C ILE A 229 1.93 -13.82 -13.37
N ARG A 230 1.03 -13.08 -12.74
CA ARG A 230 0.75 -11.68 -13.09
C ARG A 230 1.59 -10.75 -12.21
N CYS A 231 2.01 -9.61 -12.76
CA CYS A 231 2.64 -8.56 -11.98
C CYS A 231 2.03 -7.21 -12.39
N ASN A 232 1.30 -6.57 -11.49
CA ASN A 232 0.63 -5.29 -11.75
C ASN A 232 0.97 -4.29 -10.65
N GLN A 233 0.46 -3.07 -10.80
CA GLN A 233 0.63 -2.03 -9.79
C GLN A 233 -0.61 -1.16 -9.64
N VAL A 234 -0.76 -0.58 -8.46
CA VAL A 234 -1.64 0.55 -8.22
C VAL A 234 -0.80 1.83 -8.21
N ALA A 235 -1.38 2.94 -8.66
CA ALA A 235 -0.77 4.26 -8.57
C ALA A 235 -1.73 5.20 -7.82
N PRO A 236 -1.71 5.18 -6.47
CA PRO A 236 -2.56 6.03 -5.67
C PRO A 236 -2.24 7.51 -5.87
N GLY A 237 -3.27 8.34 -5.73
CA GLY A 237 -3.11 9.78 -5.51
C GLY A 237 -2.81 10.11 -4.04
N PRO A 238 -3.24 11.28 -3.57
CA PRO A 238 -3.34 11.60 -2.15
C PRO A 238 -4.23 10.60 -1.40
N VAL A 239 -3.69 9.92 -0.39
CA VAL A 239 -4.41 8.99 0.50
C VAL A 239 -4.16 9.39 1.95
N TRP A 240 -5.21 9.43 2.78
CA TRP A 240 -5.06 9.75 4.20
C TRP A 240 -4.42 8.58 4.97
N THR A 241 -3.16 8.72 5.34
CA THR A 241 -2.34 7.69 6.03
C THR A 241 -1.35 8.35 7.00
N PRO A 242 -0.72 7.58 7.93
CA PRO A 242 0.31 8.12 8.83
C PRO A 242 1.50 8.75 8.10
N LEU A 243 1.85 8.21 6.92
CA LEU A 243 2.93 8.71 6.08
C LEU A 243 2.74 10.20 5.75
N VAL A 244 1.51 10.66 5.52
CA VAL A 244 1.22 12.08 5.23
C VAL A 244 1.55 12.96 6.44
N ALA A 245 1.05 12.58 7.62
CA ALA A 245 1.26 13.35 8.84
C ALA A 245 2.72 13.32 9.32
N SER A 246 3.51 12.31 8.95
CA SER A 246 4.90 12.19 9.38
C SER A 246 5.93 12.81 8.43
N THR A 247 5.54 13.15 7.19
CA THR A 247 6.53 13.50 6.14
C THR A 247 6.19 14.74 5.32
N MET A 248 4.97 15.29 5.43
CA MET A 248 4.54 16.47 4.69
C MET A 248 4.47 17.72 5.58
N THR A 249 4.71 18.88 4.97
CA THR A 249 4.56 20.18 5.65
C THR A 249 3.08 20.49 5.94
N PRO A 250 2.78 21.32 6.97
CA PRO A 250 1.41 21.75 7.25
C PRO A 250 0.71 22.37 6.03
N GLU A 251 1.46 23.13 5.23
CA GLU A 251 0.99 23.79 4.01
C GLU A 251 0.60 22.76 2.94
N ALA A 252 1.43 21.74 2.75
CA ALA A 252 1.15 20.66 1.82
C ALA A 252 -0.06 19.81 2.26
N ILE A 253 -0.26 19.60 3.57
CA ILE A 253 -1.44 18.90 4.11
C ILE A 253 -2.73 19.69 3.84
N LYS A 254 -2.71 21.02 3.96
CA LYS A 254 -3.88 21.87 3.63
C LYS A 254 -4.30 21.77 2.17
N GLN A 255 -3.38 21.41 1.27
CA GLN A 255 -3.60 21.25 -0.17
C GLN A 255 -3.77 19.78 -0.58
N PHE A 256 -3.85 18.85 0.38
CA PHE A 256 -3.84 17.42 0.14
C PHE A 256 -5.19 16.90 -0.38
N THR A 257 -5.49 17.21 -1.63
CA THR A 257 -6.78 16.92 -2.28
C THR A 257 -6.62 16.42 -3.72
N THR A 258 -7.73 16.03 -4.34
CA THR A 258 -7.79 15.56 -5.74
C THR A 258 -8.87 16.33 -6.52
N PRO A 259 -8.98 16.15 -7.85
CA PRO A 259 -10.14 16.66 -8.59
C PRO A 259 -11.51 16.21 -8.07
N MET A 260 -11.60 15.10 -7.33
CA MET A 260 -12.81 14.70 -6.60
C MET A 260 -13.06 15.51 -5.31
N GLY A 261 -12.22 16.50 -4.99
CA GLY A 261 -12.39 17.45 -3.90
C GLY A 261 -11.89 16.98 -2.53
N ARG A 262 -11.43 15.74 -2.42
CA ARG A 262 -10.86 15.14 -1.20
C ARG A 262 -9.72 14.18 -1.54
N PRO A 263 -8.83 13.83 -0.58
CA PRO A 263 -7.96 12.67 -0.75
C PRO A 263 -8.78 11.37 -0.63
N ALA A 264 -8.19 10.27 -1.10
CA ALA A 264 -8.77 8.94 -0.93
C ALA A 264 -8.59 8.45 0.52
N GLN A 265 -9.45 7.52 0.93
CA GLN A 265 -9.22 6.69 2.10
C GLN A 265 -8.50 5.39 1.70
N PRO A 266 -7.76 4.74 2.62
CA PRO A 266 -7.07 3.48 2.34
C PRO A 266 -7.95 2.39 1.72
N SER A 267 -9.20 2.27 2.19
CA SER A 267 -10.16 1.28 1.67
C SER A 267 -10.47 1.43 0.19
N GLU A 268 -10.46 2.65 -0.35
CA GLU A 268 -10.72 2.89 -1.77
C GLU A 268 -9.57 2.33 -2.63
N ILE A 269 -8.34 2.41 -2.15
CA ILE A 269 -7.17 1.82 -2.80
C ILE A 269 -7.17 0.29 -2.65
N ALA A 270 -7.46 -0.21 -1.44
CA ALA A 270 -7.50 -1.64 -1.14
C ALA A 270 -8.47 -2.39 -2.05
N THR A 271 -9.61 -1.79 -2.45
CA THR A 271 -10.53 -2.42 -3.42
C THR A 271 -9.89 -2.69 -4.79
N CYS A 272 -9.01 -1.80 -5.26
CA CYS A 272 -8.25 -1.99 -6.50
C CYS A 272 -7.21 -3.11 -6.33
N VAL A 273 -6.59 -3.21 -5.14
CA VAL A 273 -5.63 -4.27 -4.82
C VAL A 273 -6.35 -5.64 -4.76
N VAL A 274 -7.56 -5.73 -4.20
CA VAL A 274 -8.39 -6.96 -4.25
C VAL A 274 -8.68 -7.37 -5.69
N PHE A 275 -9.08 -6.43 -6.55
CA PHE A 275 -9.32 -6.71 -7.97
C PHE A 275 -8.06 -7.29 -8.64
N LEU A 276 -6.90 -6.64 -8.45
CA LEU A 276 -5.61 -7.11 -8.98
C LEU A 276 -5.15 -8.43 -8.38
N ALA A 277 -5.51 -8.75 -7.13
CA ALA A 277 -5.17 -10.01 -6.48
C ALA A 277 -6.02 -11.19 -6.99
N SER A 278 -7.26 -10.92 -7.36
CA SER A 278 -8.25 -11.92 -7.77
C SER A 278 -8.16 -12.33 -9.25
N THR A 279 -8.89 -13.37 -9.62
CA THR A 279 -9.05 -13.81 -11.02
C THR A 279 -9.82 -12.83 -11.90
N ASP A 280 -10.50 -11.85 -11.31
CA ASP A 280 -11.23 -10.81 -12.04
C ASP A 280 -10.29 -9.98 -12.94
N SER A 281 -9.00 -9.94 -12.61
CA SER A 281 -7.95 -9.28 -13.38
C SER A 281 -7.06 -10.25 -14.18
N SER A 282 -7.60 -11.42 -14.56
CA SER A 282 -6.86 -12.49 -15.26
C SER A 282 -6.15 -12.07 -16.55
N MET A 283 -6.66 -11.05 -17.26
CA MET A 283 -6.05 -10.48 -18.48
C MET A 283 -5.17 -9.25 -18.22
N LEU A 284 -4.99 -8.83 -16.96
CA LEU A 284 -4.10 -7.72 -16.62
C LEU A 284 -2.77 -8.25 -16.09
N THR A 285 -1.69 -7.93 -16.80
CA THR A 285 -0.30 -8.03 -16.33
C THR A 285 0.51 -6.87 -16.91
N GLY A 286 1.44 -6.31 -16.14
CA GLY A 286 2.22 -5.13 -16.48
C GLY A 286 1.44 -3.81 -16.44
N GLN A 287 0.21 -3.83 -15.90
CA GLN A 287 -0.72 -2.70 -15.94
C GLN A 287 -0.68 -1.86 -14.66
N THR A 288 -1.09 -0.60 -14.79
CA THR A 288 -1.27 0.35 -13.69
C THR A 288 -2.74 0.66 -13.50
N ILE A 289 -3.25 0.53 -12.27
CA ILE A 289 -4.55 1.11 -11.89
C ILE A 289 -4.32 2.45 -11.21
N HIS A 290 -4.72 3.53 -11.88
CA HIS A 290 -4.64 4.89 -11.34
C HIS A 290 -5.85 5.19 -10.45
N CYS A 291 -5.67 5.04 -9.14
CA CYS A 291 -6.68 5.29 -8.11
C CYS A 291 -6.39 6.64 -7.42
N ASN A 292 -6.56 7.73 -8.18
CA ASN A 292 -6.00 9.04 -7.84
C ASN A 292 -7.00 10.21 -7.83
N GLY A 293 -8.31 9.91 -7.79
CA GLY A 293 -9.34 10.93 -7.67
C GLY A 293 -9.49 11.86 -8.88
N GLY A 294 -9.14 11.39 -10.07
CA GLY A 294 -9.31 12.13 -11.34
C GLY A 294 -8.09 12.95 -11.78
N GLY A 295 -6.94 12.76 -11.13
CA GLY A 295 -5.67 13.30 -11.62
C GLY A 295 -5.27 12.63 -12.93
N PHE A 296 -5.65 13.24 -14.07
CA PHE A 296 -5.35 12.70 -15.39
C PHE A 296 -3.84 12.56 -15.59
N VAL A 297 -3.42 11.37 -16.04
CA VAL A 297 -2.03 11.04 -16.36
C VAL A 297 -2.00 10.09 -17.56
N THR A 298 -0.88 10.09 -18.28
CA THR A 298 -0.61 9.11 -19.33
C THR A 298 0.28 7.99 -18.80
N SER A 299 0.06 6.76 -19.26
CA SER A 299 0.82 5.56 -18.86
C SER A 299 2.25 5.52 -19.39
#